data_AF-A0A699IS86-F1
#
_entry.id   AF-A0A699IS86-F1
#
_cell.length_a   1.000
_cell.length_b   1.000
_cell.length_c   1.000
_cell.angle_alpha   90.00
_cell.angle_beta   90.00
_cell.angle_gamma   90.00
#
_symmetry.space_group_name_H-M   'P 1'
#
loop_
_entity.id
_entity.type
_entity.pdbx_description
1 polymer ?
#
loop_
_entity_poly.entity_id
_entity_poly.type
_entity_poly.pdbx_seq_one_letter_code
_entity_poly.pdbx_strand_id
1 'polypeptide(L)'
;MNDRCCFEVLDHSLKDICNKPDTSFRGKSIMLGGDFTQTLPVKKKASKPKIIDASITSSNLWPAFKTYIIMQNIRLHHSEITETERIHIQNFSTWLLNIGDGTIGDLDETDNENTFNVQMPTELCISDSDTALATLIRFIYDQKTLQTTSQRDMQKKAIVF
;
A
#
# COMPACT_ATOMS: atom_id res chain seq x y z
N MET A 1 5.63 5.14 6.08
CA MET A 1 5.94 6.47 5.51
C MET A 1 6.87 7.26 6.45
N ASN A 2 7.83 8.05 5.93
CA ASN A 2 8.72 8.88 6.76
C ASN A 2 8.00 10.15 7.23
N ASP A 3 8.46 10.71 8.35
CA ASP A 3 8.01 12.03 8.84
C ASP A 3 8.45 13.15 7.87
N ARG A 4 7.59 14.14 7.65
CA ARG A 4 7.89 15.35 6.86
C ARG A 4 9.18 16.03 7.30
N CYS A 5 9.49 15.99 8.60
CA CYS A 5 10.69 16.59 9.17
C CYS A 5 11.97 16.02 8.51
N CYS A 6 11.98 14.74 8.12
CA CYS A 6 13.13 14.15 7.43
C CYS A 6 13.42 14.87 6.09
N PHE A 7 12.38 15.27 5.36
CA PHE A 7 12.51 15.96 4.08
C PHE A 7 12.84 17.44 4.26
N GLU A 8 12.24 18.08 5.27
CA GLU A 8 12.52 19.48 5.63
C GLU A 8 13.97 19.66 6.11
N VAL A 9 14.46 18.75 6.96
CA VAL A 9 15.85 18.74 7.41
C VAL A 9 16.80 18.44 6.25
N LEU A 10 16.43 17.54 5.34
CA LEU A 10 17.22 17.30 4.13
C LEU A 10 17.34 18.57 3.27
N ASP A 11 16.22 19.25 3.01
CA ASP A 11 16.21 20.52 2.28
C ASP A 11 17.05 21.59 2.99
N HIS A 12 16.89 21.73 4.30
CA HIS A 12 17.68 22.66 5.13
C HIS A 12 19.19 22.31 5.12
N SER A 13 19.54 21.04 5.21
CA SER A 13 20.95 20.61 5.22
C SER A 13 21.61 20.85 3.86
N LEU A 14 20.91 20.53 2.77
CA LEU A 14 21.36 20.91 1.42
C LEU A 14 21.44 22.43 1.29
N LYS A 15 20.56 23.15 1.99
CA LYS A 15 20.58 24.59 2.01
C LYS A 15 21.89 25.12 2.58
N ASP A 16 22.25 24.65 3.76
CA ASP A 16 23.45 25.08 4.48
C ASP A 16 24.73 24.70 3.73
N ILE A 17 24.84 23.46 3.25
CA ILE A 17 26.05 22.96 2.59
C ILE A 17 26.36 23.73 1.30
N CYS A 18 25.34 24.16 0.56
CA CYS A 18 25.50 24.73 -0.78
C CYS A 18 25.39 26.26 -0.86
N ASN A 19 25.24 27.00 0.26
CA ASN A 19 25.24 28.48 0.33
C ASN A 19 24.32 29.22 -0.68
N LYS A 20 23.10 28.71 -0.96
CA LYS A 20 22.17 29.28 -1.96
C LYS A 20 20.69 29.37 -1.51
N PRO A 21 20.34 30.03 -0.39
CA PRO A 21 19.11 29.85 0.41
C PRO A 21 17.80 29.57 -0.35
N ASP A 22 17.55 30.24 -1.46
CA ASP A 22 16.21 30.38 -2.05
C ASP A 22 15.73 29.22 -2.94
N THR A 23 16.56 28.21 -3.22
CA THR A 23 16.18 27.07 -4.09
C THR A 23 15.92 25.79 -3.29
N SER A 24 14.71 25.24 -3.39
CA SER A 24 14.34 23.93 -2.84
C SER A 24 15.29 22.83 -3.33
N PHE A 25 15.78 22.00 -2.41
CA PHE A 25 16.75 20.94 -2.60
C PHE A 25 17.97 21.35 -3.44
N ARG A 26 18.28 22.65 -3.50
CA ARG A 26 19.36 23.23 -4.31
C ARG A 26 19.29 22.88 -5.80
N GLY A 27 18.07 22.74 -6.33
CA GLY A 27 17.84 22.39 -7.73
C GLY A 27 18.14 20.93 -8.06
N LYS A 28 18.33 20.08 -7.05
CA LYS A 28 18.38 18.62 -7.25
C LYS A 28 16.98 18.12 -7.56
N SER A 29 16.87 17.28 -8.57
CA SER A 29 15.64 16.55 -8.87
C SER A 29 15.37 15.54 -7.75
N ILE A 30 14.28 15.73 -7.02
CA ILE A 30 13.79 14.79 -6.00
C ILE A 30 12.56 14.09 -6.56
N MET A 31 12.58 12.76 -6.53
CA MET A 31 11.41 11.93 -6.82
C MET A 31 11.03 11.19 -5.55
N LEU A 32 9.80 11.40 -5.10
CA LEU A 32 9.21 10.63 -4.02
C LEU A 32 8.31 9.57 -4.64
N GLY A 33 8.53 8.31 -4.26
CA GLY A 33 7.69 7.19 -4.64
C GLY A 33 7.09 6.56 -3.39
N GLY A 34 5.81 6.20 -3.46
CA GLY A 34 5.12 5.58 -2.35
C GLY A 34 3.63 5.45 -2.61
N ASP A 35 2.97 4.73 -1.72
CA ASP A 35 1.54 4.53 -1.72
C ASP A 35 0.96 5.17 -0.45
N PHE A 36 0.26 6.28 -0.62
CA PHE A 36 -0.31 7.05 0.48
C PHE A 36 -1.54 6.38 1.11
N THR A 37 -2.06 5.33 0.47
CA THR A 37 -3.18 4.53 0.98
C THR A 37 -2.74 3.39 1.91
N GLN A 38 -1.43 3.13 2.04
CA GLN A 38 -0.91 2.06 2.91
C GLN A 38 -0.87 2.46 4.39
N THR A 39 0.09 3.32 4.77
CA THR A 39 0.29 3.69 6.18
C THR A 39 0.81 5.13 6.32
N LEU A 40 0.17 5.88 7.21
CA LEU A 40 0.66 7.18 7.66
C LEU A 40 1.98 7.03 8.45
N PRO A 41 2.75 8.12 8.65
CA PRO A 41 3.97 8.06 9.46
C PRO A 41 3.67 7.62 10.89
N VAL A 42 4.42 6.64 11.39
CA VAL A 42 4.19 6.08 12.73
C VAL A 42 4.83 7.00 13.79
N LYS A 43 4.00 7.62 14.63
CA LYS A 43 4.44 8.38 15.81
C LYS A 43 3.89 7.76 17.09
N LYS A 44 4.78 7.32 17.99
CA LYS A 44 4.39 6.76 19.29
C LYS A 44 3.62 7.79 20.12
N LYS A 45 2.47 7.40 20.66
CA LYS A 45 1.62 8.23 21.53
C LYS A 45 1.17 9.56 20.89
N ALA A 46 1.13 9.63 19.57
CA ALA A 46 0.62 10.80 18.85
C ALA A 46 -0.88 10.68 18.61
N SER A 47 -1.58 11.81 18.67
CA SER A 47 -2.98 11.90 18.25
C SER A 47 -3.09 11.86 16.72
N LYS A 48 -4.27 11.52 16.18
CA LYS A 48 -4.51 11.53 14.72
C LYS A 48 -4.04 12.82 14.03
N PRO A 49 -4.35 14.03 14.52
CA PRO A 49 -3.90 15.25 13.85
C PRO A 49 -2.37 15.36 13.81
N LYS A 50 -1.66 14.87 14.84
CA LYS A 50 -0.19 14.85 14.88
C LYS A 50 0.41 13.83 13.90
N ILE A 51 -0.30 12.73 13.64
CA ILE A 51 0.09 11.73 12.65
C ILE A 51 -0.13 12.29 11.23
N ILE A 52 -1.28 12.93 11.00
CA ILE A 52 -1.58 13.59 9.72
C ILE A 52 -0.55 14.70 9.45
N ASP A 53 -0.29 15.58 10.42
CA ASP A 53 0.71 16.64 10.33
C ASP A 53 2.13 16.10 10.08
N ALA A 54 2.43 14.86 10.49
CA ALA A 54 3.73 14.25 10.19
C ALA A 54 3.88 13.86 8.72
N SER A 55 2.81 13.86 7.92
CA SER A 55 2.84 13.44 6.52
C SER A 55 3.52 14.49 5.65
N ILE A 56 4.24 14.04 4.62
CA ILE A 56 4.91 14.94 3.66
C ILE A 56 3.93 15.90 2.97
N THR A 57 2.67 15.50 2.83
CA THR A 57 1.58 16.31 2.29
C THR A 57 1.25 17.55 3.15
N SER A 58 1.60 17.53 4.44
CA SER A 58 1.46 18.66 5.36
C SER A 58 2.71 19.54 5.42
N SER A 59 3.77 19.20 4.68
CA SER A 59 5.00 20.00 4.65
C SER A 59 4.87 21.25 3.80
N ASN A 60 5.59 22.31 4.18
CA ASN A 60 5.78 23.51 3.35
C ASN A 60 6.48 23.20 2.01
N LEU A 61 7.16 22.05 1.89
CA LEU A 61 7.78 21.59 0.65
C LEU A 61 6.77 20.99 -0.34
N TRP A 62 5.60 20.55 0.13
CA TRP A 62 4.63 19.84 -0.70
C TRP A 62 4.19 20.60 -1.96
N PRO A 63 3.90 21.92 -1.91
CA PRO A 63 3.51 22.68 -3.10
C PRO A 63 4.58 22.74 -4.20
N ALA A 64 5.85 22.44 -3.88
CA ALA A 64 6.93 22.38 -4.87
C ALA A 64 6.99 21.06 -5.65
N PHE A 65 6.29 20.02 -5.18
CA PHE A 65 6.24 18.73 -5.86
C PHE A 65 5.14 18.70 -6.91
N LYS A 66 5.42 18.01 -8.02
CA LYS A 66 4.41 17.64 -9.01
C LYS A 66 3.96 16.21 -8.77
N THR A 67 2.66 16.03 -8.57
CA THR A 67 2.07 14.72 -8.32
C THR A 67 1.85 13.97 -9.63
N TYR A 68 2.28 12.70 -9.65
CA TYR A 68 2.00 11.75 -10.72
C TYR A 68 1.34 10.51 -10.11
N ILE A 69 0.18 10.13 -10.63
CA ILE A 69 -0.60 8.98 -10.14
C ILE A 69 -0.42 7.84 -11.13
N ILE A 70 0.04 6.68 -10.63
CA ILE A 70 0.15 5.46 -11.43
C ILE A 70 -1.20 4.73 -11.32
N MET A 71 -1.98 4.75 -12.40
CA MET A 71 -3.31 4.13 -12.42
C MET A 71 -3.28 2.63 -12.76
N GLN A 72 -2.18 2.14 -13.34
CA GLN A 72 -2.08 0.78 -13.83
C GLN A 72 -1.13 -0.04 -12.97
N ASN A 73 -1.67 -1.04 -12.28
CA ASN A 73 -0.85 -2.01 -11.55
C ASN A 73 -0.31 -3.06 -12.53
N ILE A 74 0.92 -2.85 -12.99
CA ILE A 74 1.59 -3.76 -13.93
C ILE A 74 1.87 -5.15 -13.34
N ARG A 75 1.84 -5.34 -12.01
CA ARG A 75 2.00 -6.68 -11.39
C ARG A 75 0.80 -7.58 -11.71
N LEU A 76 -0.34 -6.99 -12.04
CA LEU A 76 -1.55 -7.72 -12.44
C LEU A 76 -1.57 -8.05 -13.94
N HIS A 77 -0.60 -7.54 -14.71
CA HIS A 77 -0.46 -7.86 -16.13
C HIS A 77 0.35 -9.14 -16.32
N HIS A 78 -0.35 -10.25 -16.56
CA HIS A 78 0.23 -11.51 -16.99
C HIS A 78 -0.25 -11.88 -18.40
N SER A 79 0.65 -12.37 -19.24
CA SER A 79 0.35 -12.76 -20.63
C SER A 79 -0.48 -14.05 -20.75
N GLU A 80 -0.55 -14.83 -19.67
CA GLU A 80 -1.18 -16.16 -19.61
C GLU A 80 -2.36 -16.17 -18.60
N ILE A 81 -3.28 -15.21 -18.69
CA ILE A 81 -4.52 -15.22 -17.89
C ILE A 81 -5.73 -15.40 -18.80
N THR A 82 -6.68 -16.21 -18.35
CA THR A 82 -7.98 -16.37 -18.99
C THR A 82 -8.82 -15.09 -18.84
N GLU A 83 -9.83 -14.93 -19.70
CA GLU A 83 -10.74 -13.78 -19.60
C GLU A 83 -11.48 -13.76 -18.25
N THR A 84 -11.84 -14.93 -17.72
CA THR A 84 -12.48 -15.07 -16.40
C THR A 84 -11.57 -14.60 -15.27
N GLU A 85 -10.30 -15.00 -15.28
CA GLU A 85 -9.33 -14.55 -14.26
C GLU A 85 -9.10 -13.03 -14.35
N ARG A 86 -9.06 -12.47 -15.57
CA ARG A 86 -8.94 -11.01 -15.76
C ARG A 86 -10.10 -10.26 -15.11
N ILE A 87 -11.34 -10.72 -15.32
CA ILE A 87 -12.52 -10.13 -14.70
C ILE A 87 -12.44 -10.22 -13.17
N HIS A 88 -12.05 -11.38 -12.62
CA HIS A 88 -11.90 -11.54 -11.17
C HIS A 88 -10.83 -10.60 -10.58
N ILE A 89 -9.66 -10.51 -11.22
CA ILE A 89 -8.58 -9.61 -10.81
C ILE A 89 -9.05 -8.15 -10.84
N GLN A 90 -9.77 -7.75 -11.89
CA GLN A 90 -10.30 -6.39 -12.03
C GLN A 90 -11.32 -6.06 -10.93
N ASN A 91 -12.24 -6.98 -10.64
CA ASN A 91 -13.24 -6.82 -9.58
C ASN A 91 -12.56 -6.69 -8.21
N PHE A 92 -11.61 -7.58 -7.91
CA PHE A 92 -10.84 -7.54 -6.66
C PHE A 92 -10.03 -6.24 -6.54
N SER A 93 -9.38 -5.80 -7.61
CA SER A 93 -8.59 -4.57 -7.62
C SER A 93 -9.47 -3.34 -7.39
N THR A 94 -10.66 -3.33 -7.99
CA THR A 94 -11.63 -2.23 -7.81
C THR A 94 -12.14 -2.19 -6.38
N TRP A 95 -12.47 -3.36 -5.80
CA TRP A 95 -12.86 -3.47 -4.40
C TRP A 95 -11.75 -3.00 -3.45
N LEU A 96 -10.49 -3.40 -3.69
CA LEU A 96 -9.36 -2.97 -2.87
C LEU A 96 -9.08 -1.46 -2.97
N LEU A 97 -9.21 -0.87 -4.16
CA LEU A 97 -9.10 0.58 -4.35
C LEU A 97 -10.19 1.33 -3.58
N ASN A 98 -11.43 0.86 -3.65
CA ASN A 98 -12.54 1.46 -2.92
C ASN A 98 -12.35 1.41 -1.39
N ILE A 99 -11.70 0.37 -0.86
CA ILE A 99 -11.29 0.35 0.56
C ILE A 99 -10.24 1.43 0.84
N GLY A 100 -9.20 1.51 0.01
CA GLY A 100 -8.13 2.51 0.17
C GLY A 100 -8.63 3.95 0.08
N ASP A 101 -9.64 4.19 -0.76
CA ASP A 101 -10.30 5.49 -0.91
C ASP A 101 -11.36 5.77 0.18
N GLY A 102 -11.66 4.78 1.04
CA GLY A 102 -12.67 4.88 2.08
C GLY A 102 -14.10 5.00 1.56
N THR A 103 -14.37 4.52 0.35
CA THR A 103 -15.72 4.52 -0.26
C THR A 103 -16.54 3.29 0.10
N ILE A 104 -15.88 2.24 0.60
CA ILE A 104 -16.51 1.02 1.12
C ILE A 104 -16.09 0.83 2.58
N GLY A 105 -17.07 0.51 3.41
CA GLY A 105 -16.90 0.22 4.84
C GLY A 105 -17.90 1.01 5.67
N ASP A 106 -18.39 0.39 6.73
CA ASP A 106 -19.30 1.00 7.68
C ASP A 106 -18.53 1.45 8.92
N LEU A 107 -18.96 2.56 9.54
CA LEU A 107 -18.38 2.96 10.82
C LEU A 107 -18.61 1.86 11.86
N ASP A 108 -17.58 1.55 12.64
CA ASP A 108 -17.73 0.68 13.77
C ASP A 108 -18.66 1.33 14.81
N GLU A 109 -19.76 0.66 15.16
CA GLU A 109 -20.71 1.16 16.16
C GLU A 109 -20.06 1.35 17.55
N THR A 110 -18.97 0.62 17.82
CA THR A 110 -18.24 0.65 19.09
C THR A 110 -17.05 1.63 19.08
N ASP A 111 -16.52 1.98 17.90
CA ASP A 111 -15.44 2.96 17.71
C ASP A 111 -15.58 3.71 16.38
N ASN A 112 -16.61 4.56 16.32
CA ASN A 112 -17.02 5.28 15.11
C ASN A 112 -16.03 6.38 14.67
N GLU A 113 -14.99 6.65 15.46
CA GLU A 113 -13.99 7.65 15.09
C GLU A 113 -12.80 7.04 14.35
N ASN A 114 -12.42 5.80 14.67
CA ASN A 114 -11.13 5.22 14.26
C ASN A 114 -11.25 4.01 13.33
N THR A 115 -12.40 3.33 13.34
CA THR A 115 -12.48 1.99 12.77
C THR A 115 -13.61 1.90 11.77
N PHE A 116 -13.30 1.28 10.63
CA PHE A 116 -14.27 0.92 9.59
C PHE A 116 -14.35 -0.61 9.52
N ASN A 117 -15.57 -1.11 9.48
CA ASN A 117 -15.85 -2.51 9.20
C ASN A 117 -15.98 -2.69 7.69
N VAL A 118 -15.16 -3.57 7.13
CA VAL A 118 -15.19 -3.91 5.71
C VAL A 118 -15.63 -5.36 5.58
N GLN A 119 -16.66 -5.59 4.77
CA GLN A 119 -17.10 -6.95 4.43
C GLN A 119 -16.20 -7.55 3.36
N MET A 120 -15.62 -8.71 3.66
CA MET A 120 -14.85 -9.49 2.70
C MET A 120 -15.79 -10.14 1.67
N PRO A 121 -15.54 -9.98 0.36
CA PRO A 121 -16.30 -10.68 -0.67
C PRO A 121 -16.27 -12.18 -0.44
N THR A 122 -17.42 -12.84 -0.52
CA THR A 122 -17.57 -14.26 -0.15
C THR A 122 -16.76 -15.18 -1.06
N GLU A 123 -16.52 -14.76 -2.31
CA GLU A 123 -15.65 -15.44 -3.26
C GLU A 123 -14.16 -15.46 -2.85
N LEU A 124 -13.74 -14.57 -1.95
CA LEU A 124 -12.39 -14.55 -1.37
C LEU A 124 -12.30 -15.31 -0.04
N CYS A 125 -13.45 -15.70 0.52
CA CYS A 125 -13.54 -16.37 1.81
C CYS A 125 -13.57 -17.89 1.63
N ILE A 126 -12.90 -18.60 2.55
CA ILE A 126 -13.01 -20.04 2.66
C ILE A 126 -14.20 -20.36 3.55
N SER A 127 -15.04 -21.30 3.14
CA SER A 127 -16.17 -21.74 3.95
C SER A 127 -15.71 -22.30 5.29
N ASP A 128 -16.35 -21.84 6.36
CA ASP A 128 -16.06 -22.29 7.72
C ASP A 128 -16.36 -23.79 7.85
N SER A 129 -15.30 -24.56 8.12
CA SER A 129 -15.35 -26.02 8.26
C SER A 129 -14.11 -26.50 8.99
N ASP A 130 -14.18 -27.69 9.58
CA ASP A 130 -13.03 -28.34 10.25
C ASP A 130 -11.82 -28.55 9.31
N THR A 131 -12.05 -28.45 7.99
CA THR A 131 -11.02 -28.61 6.95
C THR A 131 -10.59 -27.30 6.29
N ALA A 132 -11.10 -26.15 6.74
CA ALA A 132 -10.83 -24.86 6.11
C ALA A 132 -9.33 -24.53 6.08
N LEU A 133 -8.63 -24.71 7.20
CA LEU A 133 -7.18 -24.49 7.29
C LEU A 133 -6.41 -25.45 6.38
N ALA A 134 -6.77 -26.74 6.38
CA ALA A 134 -6.13 -27.74 5.53
C ALA A 134 -6.35 -27.41 4.04
N THR A 135 -7.53 -26.89 3.68
CA THR A 135 -7.87 -26.44 2.33
C THR A 135 -6.99 -25.25 1.92
N LEU A 136 -6.84 -24.25 2.79
CA LEU A 136 -5.95 -23.10 2.54
C LEU A 136 -4.49 -23.53 2.36
N ILE A 137 -3.99 -24.39 3.25
CA ILE A 137 -2.62 -24.91 3.15
C ILE A 137 -2.42 -25.63 1.82
N ARG A 138 -3.37 -26.47 1.41
CA ARG A 138 -3.27 -27.24 0.16
C ARG A 138 -3.46 -26.40 -1.10
N PHE A 139 -4.17 -25.27 -0.99
CA PHE A 139 -4.27 -24.26 -2.04
C PHE A 139 -2.93 -23.56 -2.28
N ILE A 140 -2.27 -23.09 -1.21
CA ILE A 140 -0.96 -22.41 -1.32
C ILE A 140 0.15 -23.42 -1.61
N TYR A 141 0.23 -24.49 -0.82
CA TYR A 141 1.23 -25.54 -0.87
C TYR A 141 0.62 -26.84 -1.43
N ASP A 142 0.35 -26.83 -2.72
CA ASP A 142 -0.07 -28.03 -3.44
C ASP A 142 0.95 -29.17 -3.29
N GLN A 143 0.50 -30.40 -3.56
CA GLN A 143 1.30 -31.61 -3.36
C GLN A 143 2.62 -31.57 -4.16
N LYS A 144 2.61 -30.92 -5.33
CA LYS A 144 3.80 -30.69 -6.15
C LYS A 144 4.81 -29.79 -5.45
N THR A 145 4.36 -28.70 -4.82
CA THR A 145 5.25 -27.79 -4.07
C THR A 145 5.86 -28.48 -2.86
N LEU A 146 5.11 -29.34 -2.18
CA LEU A 146 5.56 -30.07 -0.99
C LEU A 146 6.53 -31.20 -1.32
N GLN A 147 6.41 -31.83 -2.49
CA GLN A 147 7.22 -32.99 -2.87
C GLN A 147 8.41 -32.65 -3.77
N THR A 148 8.26 -31.66 -4.67
CA THR A 148 9.28 -31.27 -5.65
C THR A 148 9.31 -29.75 -5.77
N THR A 149 9.89 -29.10 -4.77
CA THR A 149 9.98 -27.64 -4.73
C THR A 149 10.99 -27.14 -5.76
N SER A 150 10.57 -26.27 -6.68
CA SER A 150 11.48 -25.51 -7.54
C SER A 150 11.45 -24.02 -7.20
N GLN A 151 12.58 -23.34 -7.35
CA GLN A 151 12.67 -21.89 -7.13
C GLN A 151 11.63 -21.12 -7.95
N ARG A 152 11.40 -21.55 -9.20
CA ARG A 152 10.43 -20.92 -10.11
C ARG A 152 8.99 -21.10 -9.64
N ASP A 153 8.66 -22.24 -9.06
CA ASP A 153 7.33 -22.51 -8.53
C ASP A 153 7.08 -21.72 -7.23
N MET A 154 8.10 -21.62 -6.37
CA MET A 154 8.00 -20.79 -5.16
C MET A 154 7.89 -19.29 -5.48
N GLN A 155 8.60 -18.80 -6.50
CA GLN A 155 8.51 -17.40 -6.93
C GLN A 155 7.09 -17.01 -7.36
N LYS A 156 6.35 -17.92 -8.01
CA LYS A 156 4.94 -17.68 -8.37
C LYS A 156 4.00 -17.61 -7.17
N LYS A 157 4.41 -18.18 -6.03
CA LYS A 157 3.61 -18.29 -4.80
C LYS A 157 4.05 -17.31 -3.70
N ALA A 158 5.18 -16.63 -3.91
CA ALA A 158 5.72 -15.68 -2.96
C ALA A 158 4.87 -14.40 -2.94
N ILE A 159 4.53 -13.94 -1.73
CA ILE A 159 4.02 -12.59 -1.54
C ILE A 159 5.23 -11.66 -1.61
N VAL A 160 5.43 -11.02 -2.76
CA VAL A 160 6.51 -10.03 -2.95
C VAL A 160 5.95 -8.66 -2.59
N PHE A 161 6.50 -8.06 -1.52
CA PHE A 161 6.23 -6.68 -1.12
C PHE A 161 6.87 -5.70 -2.12
#